data_AF-A0A6J2PW19-F1
#
_entry.id   AF-A0A6J2PW19-F1
#
_cell.length_a   1.000
_cell.length_b   1.000
_cell.length_c   1.000
_cell.angle_alpha   90.00
_cell.angle_beta   90.00
_cell.angle_gamma   90.00
#
_symmetry.space_group_name_H-M   'P 1'
#
loop_
_entity.id
_entity.type
_entity.pdbx_description
1 polymer ?
#
loop_
_entity_poly.entity_id
_entity_poly.type
_entity_poly.pdbx_seq_one_letter_code
_entity_poly.pdbx_strand_id
1 'polypeptide(L)'
;MIVFFDLETTGLDTKVCDIIQLSAIHEDRDFNVYILPSRPIHERASEVNGFTVGDGRLLLNGTPVDTVPLVDALTSFIDFLRSFQRPVLLAAHNAEQFDAPLLQRVLRQFSLYTEFQQVVSGTSWERPTTPMMHWRTASILQELFNSWSPSNESIKLSTMSGDEMIVFFDLETTGLDTKVCDIIQLSAIHEDRDFNVYILPSRPIHERASEVNGFTVGDGRLLLNGTPVDTVPLVDALTSFIDFLRSFQRPVLLAAHNAEQFDAPLLQRVLRQFSLYTEFQQVVSGFVDTLPLSRNLHPDLPSYSQVNLVQHFLGKTYNAHDALEDARMLQELFNSWSPSNESIKLSTMSGDEMIVFFDLETTGLDTKVCDIIQLSAIHEDRDFNVYILPSRPIHERASEVNGFTVGDGRLLLNGTPVDTVPLVDALTSFIDFLRSFQRPVLLAAHNARAV
;
A
#
# COMPACT_ATOMS: atom_id res chain seq x y z
N MET A 1 5.50 -0.39 -4.81
CA MET A 1 5.78 -0.81 -3.42
C MET A 1 6.21 0.40 -2.61
N ILE A 2 5.72 0.61 -1.39
CA ILE A 2 6.06 1.79 -0.58
C ILE A 2 7.13 1.42 0.46
N VAL A 3 8.25 2.13 0.46
CA VAL A 3 9.28 2.01 1.50
C VAL A 3 9.27 3.29 2.31
N PHE A 4 9.11 3.15 3.63
CA PHE A 4 9.23 4.27 4.56
C PHE A 4 10.68 4.44 4.93
N PHE A 5 11.19 5.68 4.97
CA PHE A 5 12.53 5.97 5.44
C PHE A 5 12.54 7.21 6.33
N ASP A 6 13.57 7.33 7.14
CA ASP A 6 13.77 8.43 8.06
C ASP A 6 15.26 8.79 8.18
N LEU A 7 15.54 10.07 8.41
CA LEU A 7 16.89 10.62 8.54
C LEU A 7 17.06 11.32 9.89
N GLU A 8 18.00 10.82 10.69
CA GLU A 8 18.48 11.59 11.84
C GLU A 8 19.65 12.46 11.43
N THR A 9 19.69 13.68 11.95
CA THR A 9 20.67 14.68 11.50
C THR A 9 21.31 15.44 12.65
N THR A 10 22.44 16.09 12.33
CA THR A 10 23.16 16.99 13.24
C THR A 10 22.42 18.29 13.53
N GLY A 11 21.36 18.63 12.80
CA GLY A 11 20.62 19.89 12.96
C GLY A 11 19.54 20.11 11.90
N LEU A 12 18.73 21.16 12.08
CA LEU A 12 17.49 21.39 11.32
C LEU A 12 17.67 22.20 10.02
N ASP A 13 18.89 22.48 9.57
CA ASP A 13 19.14 23.17 8.29
C ASP A 13 19.71 22.19 7.26
N THR A 14 18.90 21.84 6.26
CA THR A 14 19.23 20.88 5.18
C THR A 14 20.48 21.25 4.38
N LYS A 15 20.90 22.52 4.39
CA LYS A 15 22.09 22.98 3.64
C LYS A 15 23.40 22.69 4.36
N VAL A 16 23.35 22.52 5.69
CA VAL A 16 24.57 22.48 6.53
C VAL A 16 24.58 21.33 7.53
N CYS A 17 23.52 20.53 7.64
CA CYS A 17 23.51 19.33 8.47
C CYS A 17 24.10 18.10 7.75
N ASP A 18 24.71 17.24 8.56
CA ASP A 18 25.07 15.86 8.21
C ASP A 18 23.99 14.88 8.67
N ILE A 19 23.84 13.78 7.91
CA ILE A 19 23.04 12.60 8.28
C ILE A 19 23.82 11.77 9.30
N ILE A 20 23.16 11.36 10.37
CA ILE A 20 23.67 10.57 11.49
C ILE A 20 23.06 9.17 11.50
N GLN A 21 21.81 9.04 11.05
CA GLN A 21 21.15 7.75 10.88
C GLN A 21 20.36 7.78 9.59
N LEU A 22 20.39 6.67 8.86
CA LEU A 22 19.49 6.40 7.75
C LEU A 22 18.76 5.10 8.07
N SER A 23 17.45 5.20 8.21
CA SER A 23 16.60 4.04 8.49
C SER A 23 15.51 3.91 7.44
N ALA A 24 15.07 2.68 7.17
CA ALA A 24 13.95 2.40 6.32
C ALA A 24 13.26 1.09 6.68
N ILE A 25 11.98 0.97 6.35
CA ILE A 25 11.18 -0.22 6.62
C ILE A 25 10.15 -0.45 5.51
N HIS A 26 9.95 -1.73 5.19
CA HIS A 26 8.84 -2.22 4.38
C HIS A 26 8.46 -3.62 4.90
N GLU A 27 7.23 -3.77 5.37
CA GLU A 27 6.74 -5.01 6.00
C GLU A 27 7.67 -5.50 7.12
N ASP A 28 8.24 -6.70 6.98
CA ASP A 28 9.16 -7.34 7.93
C ASP A 28 10.64 -7.01 7.65
N ARG A 29 10.93 -6.24 6.61
CA ARG A 29 12.30 -5.88 6.21
C ARG A 29 12.65 -4.48 6.67
N ASP A 30 13.69 -4.39 7.50
CA ASP A 30 14.25 -3.13 7.97
C ASP A 30 15.65 -2.87 7.41
N PHE A 31 16.01 -1.59 7.36
CA PHE A 31 17.33 -1.07 7.06
C PHE A 31 17.63 -0.03 8.12
N ASN A 32 18.77 -0.14 8.79
CA ASN A 32 19.17 0.84 9.78
C ASN A 32 20.69 0.91 9.85
N VAL A 33 21.24 2.09 9.55
CA VAL A 33 22.68 2.35 9.60
C VAL A 33 22.95 3.68 10.28
N TYR A 34 23.99 3.70 11.10
CA TYR A 34 24.48 4.92 11.73
C TYR A 34 25.73 5.43 11.00
N ILE A 35 25.88 6.74 10.96
CA ILE A 35 26.94 7.45 10.26
C ILE A 35 27.59 8.40 11.26
N LEU A 36 28.91 8.34 11.40
CA LEU A 36 29.63 9.30 12.23
C LEU A 36 29.62 10.67 11.52
N PRO A 37 28.99 11.71 12.08
CA PRO A 37 28.90 12.99 11.41
C PRO A 37 30.26 13.70 11.39
N SER A 38 30.52 14.47 10.34
CA SER A 38 31.69 15.34 10.26
C SER A 38 31.50 16.67 11.00
N ARG A 39 30.23 17.01 11.27
CA ARG A 39 29.80 18.23 11.96
C ARG A 39 29.34 17.95 13.39
N PRO A 40 29.48 18.94 14.30
CA PRO A 40 28.96 18.81 15.64
C PRO A 40 27.43 18.64 15.61
N ILE A 41 26.92 17.75 16.45
CA ILE A 41 25.49 17.60 16.68
C ILE A 41 25.02 18.81 17.49
N HIS A 42 24.08 19.57 16.95
CA HIS A 42 23.49 20.70 17.63
C HIS A 42 22.76 20.21 18.90
N GLU A 43 22.85 20.96 20.00
CA GLU A 43 22.24 20.57 21.30
C GLU A 43 20.77 20.19 21.15
N ARG A 44 19.97 21.04 20.52
CA ARG A 44 18.56 20.73 20.18
C ARG A 44 18.35 19.45 19.36
N ALA A 45 19.25 19.12 18.43
CA ALA A 45 19.13 17.88 17.67
C ALA A 45 19.44 16.67 18.56
N SER A 46 20.52 16.76 19.35
CA SER A 46 20.91 15.77 20.35
C SER A 46 19.80 15.51 21.38
N GLU A 47 19.09 16.55 21.81
CA GLU A 47 17.96 16.42 22.74
C GLU A 47 16.76 15.69 22.14
N VAL A 48 16.55 15.81 20.82
CA VAL A 48 15.41 15.20 20.11
C VAL A 48 15.69 13.74 19.77
N ASN A 49 16.87 13.44 19.23
CA ASN A 49 17.19 12.12 18.70
C ASN A 49 18.11 11.29 19.60
N GLY A 50 18.61 11.87 20.69
CA GLY A 50 19.47 11.20 21.66
C GLY A 50 20.90 10.94 21.17
N PHE A 51 21.29 11.46 20.01
CA PHE A 51 22.65 11.28 19.49
C PHE A 51 23.63 12.30 20.05
N THR A 52 24.80 11.82 20.45
CA THR A 52 25.96 12.63 20.88
C THR A 52 27.24 12.09 20.26
N VAL A 53 28.30 12.88 20.24
CA VAL A 53 29.64 12.41 19.86
C VAL A 53 30.57 12.54 21.06
N GLY A 54 31.23 11.44 21.41
CA GLY A 54 32.15 11.34 22.54
C GLY A 54 33.30 10.42 22.20
N ASP A 55 34.53 10.84 22.50
CA ASP A 55 35.77 10.11 22.19
C ASP A 55 35.88 9.63 20.73
N GLY A 56 35.38 10.45 19.80
CA GLY A 56 35.39 10.15 18.36
C GLY A 56 34.40 9.06 17.92
N ARG A 57 33.45 8.68 18.78
CA ARG A 57 32.38 7.72 18.49
C ARG A 57 31.02 8.39 18.56
N LEU A 58 30.09 7.88 17.75
CA LEU A 58 28.69 8.23 17.86
C LEU A 58 28.07 7.45 19.02
N LEU A 59 27.29 8.12 19.85
CA LEU A 59 26.54 7.52 20.95
C LEU A 59 25.06 7.81 20.80
N LEU A 60 24.22 6.79 20.98
CA LEU A 60 22.78 6.90 21.11
C LEU A 60 22.41 6.73 22.58
N ASN A 61 21.83 7.76 23.19
CA ASN A 61 21.48 7.78 24.62
C ASN A 61 22.66 7.37 25.54
N GLY A 62 23.86 7.85 25.20
CA GLY A 62 25.10 7.54 25.93
C GLY A 62 25.71 6.16 25.65
N THR A 63 25.11 5.36 24.76
CA THR A 63 25.66 4.05 24.36
C THR A 63 26.33 4.15 22.99
N PRO A 64 27.58 3.71 22.83
CA PRO A 64 28.25 3.72 21.52
C PRO A 64 27.51 2.86 20.49
N VAL A 65 27.40 3.37 19.25
CA VAL A 65 26.85 2.63 18.11
C VAL A 65 27.89 2.44 17.02
N ASP A 66 27.79 1.34 16.28
CA ASP A 66 28.66 1.08 15.13
C ASP A 66 28.26 1.98 13.96
N THR A 67 29.25 2.66 13.38
CA THR A 67 29.04 3.59 12.28
C THR A 67 29.71 3.13 11.00
N VAL A 68 29.07 3.38 9.86
CA VAL A 68 29.65 3.17 8.53
C VAL A 68 29.96 4.51 7.85
N PRO A 69 30.87 4.55 6.87
CA PRO A 69 31.06 5.73 6.02
C PRO A 69 29.75 6.12 5.31
N LEU A 70 29.51 7.43 5.16
CA LEU A 70 28.28 7.94 4.55
C LEU A 70 28.02 7.38 3.13
N VAL A 71 29.07 7.23 2.32
CA VAL A 71 28.94 6.66 0.96
C VAL A 71 28.52 5.19 0.99
N ASP A 72 28.98 4.42 1.97
CA ASP A 72 28.64 3.01 2.13
C ASP A 72 27.20 2.85 2.64
N ALA A 73 26.76 3.74 3.54
CA ALA A 73 25.36 3.82 3.98
C ALA A 73 24.42 4.08 2.81
N LEU A 74 24.72 5.06 1.95
CA LEU A 74 23.88 5.40 0.79
C LEU A 74 23.87 4.28 -0.25
N THR A 75 25.01 3.63 -0.50
CA THR A 75 25.10 2.50 -1.43
C THR A 75 24.28 1.31 -0.92
N SER A 76 24.44 0.96 0.35
CA SER A 76 23.70 -0.11 1.00
C SER A 76 22.19 0.17 1.04
N PHE A 77 21.80 1.44 1.18
CA PHE A 77 20.40 1.85 1.10
C PHE A 77 19.84 1.67 -0.31
N ILE A 78 20.55 2.07 -1.36
CA ILE A 78 20.14 1.82 -2.74
C ILE A 78 20.05 0.32 -3.02
N ASP A 79 20.98 -0.50 -2.52
CA ASP A 79 20.94 -1.96 -2.64
C ASP A 79 19.76 -2.57 -1.88
N PHE A 80 19.45 -2.06 -0.69
CA PHE A 80 18.23 -2.43 0.04
C PHE A 80 16.99 -2.14 -0.80
N LEU A 81 16.85 -0.95 -1.35
CA LEU A 81 15.73 -0.59 -2.23
C LEU A 81 15.69 -1.47 -3.51
N ARG A 82 16.86 -1.77 -4.08
CA ARG A 82 16.99 -2.60 -5.30
C ARG A 82 16.63 -4.06 -5.05
N SER A 83 16.86 -4.56 -3.84
CA SER A 83 16.60 -5.95 -3.46
C SER A 83 15.13 -6.36 -3.59
N PHE A 84 14.20 -5.41 -3.59
CA PHE A 84 12.78 -5.66 -3.79
C PHE A 84 12.40 -5.99 -5.23
N GLN A 85 13.31 -5.79 -6.20
CA GLN A 85 13.11 -6.11 -7.63
C GLN A 85 11.86 -5.50 -8.26
N ARG A 86 11.30 -4.44 -7.65
CA ARG A 86 10.10 -3.73 -8.06
C ARG A 86 10.33 -2.23 -7.89
N PRO A 87 9.63 -1.38 -8.67
CA PRO A 87 9.77 0.06 -8.51
C PRO A 87 9.27 0.52 -7.12
N VAL A 88 10.09 1.34 -6.46
CA VAL A 88 9.84 1.82 -5.10
C VAL A 88 9.17 3.21 -5.13
N LEU A 89 8.13 3.39 -4.32
CA LEU A 89 7.64 4.70 -3.90
C LEU A 89 8.27 5.00 -2.54
N LEU A 90 9.08 6.05 -2.45
CA LEU A 90 9.78 6.38 -1.21
C LEU A 90 8.97 7.42 -0.40
N ALA A 91 8.74 7.11 0.88
CA ALA A 91 7.96 7.94 1.79
C ALA A 91 8.77 8.29 3.05
N ALA A 92 8.78 9.57 3.42
CA ALA A 92 9.42 10.06 4.64
C ALA A 92 8.53 11.12 5.29
N HIS A 93 8.82 11.40 6.55
CA HIS A 93 8.22 12.55 7.19
C HIS A 93 8.86 13.86 6.70
N ASN A 94 8.10 14.94 6.55
CA ASN A 94 8.62 16.22 6.06
C ASN A 94 9.38 16.10 4.72
N ALA A 95 9.04 15.11 3.91
CA ALA A 95 9.88 14.75 2.79
C ALA A 95 10.06 15.89 1.77
N GLU A 96 9.05 16.75 1.61
CA GLU A 96 9.17 17.93 0.73
C GLU A 96 10.09 19.02 1.30
N GLN A 97 10.15 19.18 2.63
CA GLN A 97 10.82 20.32 3.28
C GLN A 97 12.21 19.99 3.84
N PHE A 98 12.45 18.73 4.20
CA PHE A 98 13.68 18.33 4.90
C PHE A 98 14.35 17.09 4.30
N ASP A 99 13.73 15.92 4.42
CA ASP A 99 14.40 14.66 4.12
C ASP A 99 14.74 14.48 2.65
N ALA A 100 13.85 14.86 1.73
CA ALA A 100 14.18 14.74 0.31
C ALA A 100 15.19 15.78 -0.17
N PRO A 101 15.08 17.09 0.14
CA PRO A 101 16.13 18.04 -0.21
C PRO A 101 17.49 17.63 0.33
N LEU A 102 17.54 17.09 1.56
CA LEU A 102 18.76 16.59 2.18
C LEU A 102 19.31 15.34 1.48
N LEU A 103 18.48 14.30 1.33
CA LEU A 103 18.89 13.04 0.69
C LEU A 103 19.33 13.27 -0.76
N GLN A 104 18.59 14.07 -1.54
CA GLN A 104 18.96 14.41 -2.91
C GLN A 104 20.29 15.18 -2.97
N ARG A 105 20.50 16.14 -2.07
CA ARG A 105 21.76 16.88 -1.97
C ARG A 105 22.93 15.93 -1.72
N VAL A 106 22.79 15.05 -0.74
CA VAL A 106 23.83 14.11 -0.33
C VAL A 106 24.08 13.07 -1.44
N LEU A 107 23.04 12.48 -2.04
CA LEU A 107 23.18 11.56 -3.18
C LEU A 107 23.91 12.20 -4.38
N ARG A 108 23.61 13.47 -4.69
CA ARG A 108 24.30 14.21 -5.76
C ARG A 108 25.77 14.47 -5.44
N GLN A 109 26.11 14.73 -4.17
CA GLN A 109 27.49 14.91 -3.73
C GLN A 109 28.36 13.65 -4.00
N PHE A 110 27.76 12.46 -3.90
CA PHE A 110 28.45 11.18 -4.14
C PHE A 110 28.19 10.57 -5.52
N SER A 111 27.54 11.30 -6.45
CA SER A 111 27.17 10.80 -7.79
C SER A 111 26.24 9.57 -7.79
N LEU A 112 25.51 9.32 -6.70
CA LEU A 112 24.59 8.18 -6.54
C LEU A 112 23.16 8.48 -7.00
N TYR A 113 22.86 9.74 -7.33
CA TYR A 113 21.50 10.18 -7.64
C TYR A 113 20.89 9.47 -8.86
N THR A 114 21.67 9.20 -9.90
CA THR A 114 21.18 8.51 -11.11
C THR A 114 20.80 7.06 -10.80
N GLU A 115 21.59 6.36 -9.99
CA GLU A 115 21.32 4.98 -9.57
C GLU A 115 20.08 4.91 -8.67
N PHE A 116 19.94 5.88 -7.77
CA PHE A 116 18.75 6.05 -6.94
C PHE A 116 17.47 6.22 -7.79
N GLN A 117 17.52 7.03 -8.85
CA GLN A 117 16.38 7.25 -9.76
C GLN A 117 15.99 6.01 -10.59
N GLN A 118 16.88 5.04 -10.75
CA GLN A 118 16.55 3.77 -11.42
C GLN A 118 15.73 2.83 -10.54
N VAL A 119 15.83 2.99 -9.21
CA VAL A 119 15.16 2.13 -8.23
C VAL A 119 13.87 2.77 -7.71
N VAL A 120 13.86 4.10 -7.57
CA VAL A 120 12.71 4.86 -7.05
C VAL A 120 11.85 5.37 -8.20
N SER A 121 10.63 4.84 -8.32
CA SER A 121 9.62 5.21 -9.32
C SER A 121 8.84 6.47 -9.03
N GLY A 122 8.91 6.95 -7.79
CA GLY A 122 8.24 8.17 -7.36
C GLY A 122 8.44 8.39 -5.88
N THR A 123 8.03 9.55 -5.42
CA THR A 123 8.22 9.96 -4.03
C THR A 123 6.96 10.65 -3.50
N SER A 124 6.72 10.55 -2.20
CA SER A 124 5.54 11.17 -1.56
C SER A 124 5.52 12.71 -1.67
N TRP A 125 6.65 13.35 -2.01
CA TRP A 125 6.81 14.81 -2.12
C TRP A 125 6.77 15.35 -3.56
N GLU A 126 6.55 14.52 -4.58
CA GLU A 126 6.38 14.94 -5.97
C GLU A 126 4.90 15.15 -6.39
N ARG A 127 3.94 14.94 -5.48
CA ARG A 127 2.51 15.22 -5.69
C ARG A 127 2.09 16.47 -4.89
N PRO A 128 1.68 17.58 -5.53
CA PRO A 128 1.56 18.86 -4.83
C PRO A 128 0.15 19.14 -4.27
N THR A 129 0.12 19.77 -3.08
CA THR A 129 -0.65 20.99 -2.69
C THR A 129 -1.38 21.00 -1.34
N THR A 130 -0.76 20.61 -0.22
CA THR A 130 -0.98 21.35 1.06
C THR A 130 0.19 21.14 2.04
N PRO A 131 0.70 22.18 2.75
CA PRO A 131 1.80 22.00 3.70
C PRO A 131 1.28 21.38 5.00
N MET A 132 1.72 20.17 5.33
CA MET A 132 1.51 19.57 6.66
C MET A 132 2.72 19.91 7.55
N MET A 133 2.46 20.53 8.70
CA MET A 133 3.47 20.86 9.72
C MET A 133 3.34 19.93 10.92
N HIS A 134 4.44 19.22 11.23
CA HIS A 134 4.81 18.52 12.47
C HIS A 134 3.91 17.33 12.93
N TRP A 135 4.53 16.29 13.51
CA TRP A 135 4.00 14.93 13.72
C TRP A 135 4.63 14.26 14.97
N ARG A 136 3.88 13.48 15.78
CA ARG A 136 4.39 12.60 16.85
C ARG A 136 3.52 11.32 17.12
N THR A 137 4.22 10.18 17.20
CA THR A 137 4.03 8.86 17.90
C THR A 137 2.69 8.08 18.00
N ALA A 138 2.72 6.78 17.61
CA ALA A 138 1.63 5.78 17.60
C ALA A 138 1.31 5.00 18.92
N SER A 139 2.20 4.99 19.90
CA SER A 139 2.18 3.99 21.00
C SER A 139 1.05 4.14 22.03
N ILE A 140 0.39 5.29 22.07
CA ILE A 140 -0.62 5.66 23.08
C ILE A 140 -1.99 5.07 22.78
N LEU A 141 -2.34 4.84 21.50
CA LEU A 141 -3.62 4.23 21.14
C LEU A 141 -3.74 2.79 21.64
N GLN A 142 -2.67 2.00 21.59
CA GLN A 142 -2.70 0.60 22.03
C GLN A 142 -3.04 0.48 23.53
N GLU A 143 -2.44 1.33 24.39
CA GLU A 143 -2.71 1.34 25.83
C GLU A 143 -4.12 1.87 26.16
N LEU A 144 -4.62 2.84 25.40
CA LEU A 144 -5.98 3.36 25.53
C LEU A 144 -7.03 2.35 25.04
N PHE A 145 -6.80 1.64 23.92
CA PHE A 145 -7.68 0.57 23.45
C PHE A 145 -7.73 -0.62 24.42
N ASN A 146 -6.60 -0.96 25.04
CA ASN A 146 -6.53 -2.04 26.04
C ASN A 146 -7.21 -1.67 27.37
N SER A 147 -7.30 -0.37 27.70
CA SER A 147 -7.97 0.12 28.92
C SER A 147 -9.44 0.51 28.69
N TRP A 148 -9.84 0.72 27.43
CA TRP A 148 -11.22 0.95 27.03
C TRP A 148 -11.99 -0.38 26.94
N SER A 149 -12.91 -0.61 27.88
CA SER A 149 -13.81 -1.76 27.87
C SER A 149 -15.26 -1.30 27.76
N PRO A 150 -15.85 -1.26 26.56
CA PRO A 150 -17.29 -1.40 26.43
C PRO A 150 -17.65 -2.87 26.67
N SER A 151 -18.69 -3.07 27.47
CA SER A 151 -19.30 -4.37 27.78
C SER A 151 -19.37 -5.33 26.58
N ASN A 152 -18.68 -6.46 26.70
CA ASN A 152 -18.94 -7.75 26.05
C ASN A 152 -19.58 -7.72 24.65
N GLU A 153 -18.81 -7.30 23.65
CA GLU A 153 -18.66 -8.10 22.44
C GLU A 153 -17.16 -8.17 22.16
N SER A 154 -16.59 -9.35 22.32
CA SER A 154 -15.20 -9.63 22.03
C SER A 154 -14.82 -9.04 20.67
N ILE A 155 -13.83 -8.14 20.66
CA ILE A 155 -13.12 -7.68 19.46
C ILE A 155 -12.50 -8.92 18.82
N LYS A 156 -13.23 -9.54 17.90
CA LYS A 156 -12.63 -10.43 16.92
C LYS A 156 -11.92 -9.51 15.94
N LEU A 157 -10.60 -9.37 16.12
CA LEU A 157 -9.71 -9.23 14.99
C LEU A 157 -10.21 -10.24 13.95
N SER A 158 -10.71 -9.78 12.81
CA SER A 158 -11.09 -10.68 11.74
C SER A 158 -9.81 -11.31 11.20
N THR A 159 -9.36 -12.34 11.90
CA THR A 159 -8.75 -13.48 11.23
C THR A 159 -9.69 -13.79 10.08
N MET A 160 -9.24 -13.61 8.84
CA MET A 160 -10.05 -13.93 7.67
C MET A 160 -10.62 -15.32 7.89
N SER A 161 -11.92 -15.38 8.15
CA SER A 161 -12.67 -16.62 8.16
C SER A 161 -12.53 -17.21 6.77
N GLY A 162 -12.43 -18.54 6.64
CA GLY A 162 -12.40 -19.24 5.35
C GLY A 162 -13.73 -19.14 4.59
N ASP A 163 -14.24 -17.93 4.43
CA ASP A 163 -15.57 -17.59 3.93
C ASP A 163 -15.52 -16.76 2.63
N GLU A 164 -14.32 -16.49 2.11
CA GLU A 164 -14.15 -15.87 0.79
C GLU A 164 -14.37 -16.90 -0.31
N MET A 165 -15.02 -16.47 -1.37
CA MET A 165 -15.25 -17.29 -2.55
C MET A 165 -14.21 -16.97 -3.62
N ILE A 166 -13.54 -17.99 -4.14
CA ILE A 166 -12.59 -17.81 -5.24
C ILE A 166 -13.34 -17.95 -6.56
N VAL A 167 -13.34 -16.89 -7.36
CA VAL A 167 -13.88 -16.87 -8.72
C VAL A 167 -12.70 -16.72 -9.67
N PHE A 168 -12.56 -17.63 -10.62
CA PHE A 168 -11.49 -17.60 -11.61
C PHE A 168 -11.92 -16.74 -12.78
N PHE A 169 -11.06 -15.85 -13.28
CA PHE A 169 -11.39 -14.97 -14.38
C PHE A 169 -10.18 -14.82 -15.32
N ASP A 170 -10.45 -14.39 -16.54
CA ASP A 170 -9.44 -14.13 -17.56
C ASP A 170 -9.95 -13.07 -18.55
N LEU A 171 -9.02 -12.37 -19.21
CA LEU A 171 -9.31 -11.32 -20.18
C LEU A 171 -8.60 -11.57 -21.51
N GLU A 172 -9.36 -11.58 -22.60
CA GLU A 172 -8.78 -11.37 -23.94
C GLU A 172 -8.76 -9.89 -24.30
N THR A 173 -7.69 -9.45 -24.95
CA THR A 173 -7.42 -8.01 -25.12
C THR A 173 -6.86 -7.66 -26.49
N THR A 174 -6.88 -6.36 -26.83
CA THR A 174 -6.31 -5.86 -28.08
C THR A 174 -4.78 -5.85 -28.11
N GLY A 175 -4.11 -6.11 -26.98
CA GLY A 175 -2.66 -6.07 -26.84
C GLY A 175 -2.18 -6.06 -25.38
N LEU A 176 -0.87 -6.00 -25.18
CA LEU A 176 -0.24 -6.26 -23.87
C LEU A 176 0.01 -5.04 -22.98
N ASP A 177 -0.23 -3.82 -23.46
CA ASP A 177 -0.05 -2.61 -22.64
C ASP A 177 -1.34 -2.28 -21.88
N THR A 178 -1.36 -2.65 -20.59
CA THR A 178 -2.49 -2.48 -19.68
C THR A 178 -2.96 -1.03 -19.56
N LYS A 179 -2.14 -0.03 -19.89
CA LYS A 179 -2.52 1.40 -19.85
C LYS A 179 -3.43 1.80 -21.00
N VAL A 180 -3.42 1.03 -22.10
CA VAL A 180 -4.01 1.46 -23.37
C VAL A 180 -4.80 0.38 -24.10
N CYS A 181 -4.63 -0.91 -23.82
CA CYS A 181 -5.39 -1.96 -24.51
C CYS A 181 -6.88 -1.95 -24.12
N ASP A 182 -7.72 -2.48 -24.99
CA ASP A 182 -9.14 -2.70 -24.69
C ASP A 182 -9.39 -4.18 -24.39
N ILE A 183 -10.40 -4.45 -23.54
CA ILE A 183 -10.90 -5.80 -23.28
C ILE A 183 -11.80 -6.22 -24.46
N ILE A 184 -11.59 -7.43 -24.96
CA ILE A 184 -12.33 -8.07 -26.05
C ILE A 184 -13.23 -9.19 -25.52
N GLN A 185 -12.77 -9.96 -24.54
CA GLN A 185 -13.56 -10.98 -23.84
C GLN A 185 -13.33 -10.82 -22.34
N LEU A 186 -14.40 -10.90 -21.56
CA LEU A 186 -14.35 -10.95 -20.10
C LEU A 186 -15.09 -12.20 -19.66
N SER A 187 -14.35 -13.12 -19.04
CA SER A 187 -14.90 -14.39 -18.59
C SER A 187 -14.58 -14.64 -17.12
N ALA A 188 -15.49 -15.31 -16.43
CA ALA A 188 -15.26 -15.81 -15.09
C ALA A 188 -16.04 -17.08 -14.79
N ILE A 189 -15.55 -17.88 -13.86
CA ILE A 189 -16.16 -19.15 -13.46
C ILE A 189 -15.94 -19.42 -11.96
N HIS A 190 -16.98 -19.98 -11.34
CA HIS A 190 -16.89 -20.61 -10.03
C HIS A 190 -17.75 -21.87 -10.04
N GLU A 191 -17.10 -23.02 -9.84
CA GLU A 191 -17.70 -24.34 -10.03
C GLU A 191 -18.30 -24.47 -11.44
N ASP A 192 -19.61 -24.63 -11.54
CA ASP A 192 -20.36 -24.78 -12.80
C ASP A 192 -21.02 -23.46 -13.26
N ARG A 193 -20.87 -22.36 -12.52
CA ARG A 193 -21.44 -21.06 -12.89
C ARG A 193 -20.40 -20.23 -13.62
N ASP A 194 -20.68 -19.91 -14.88
CA ASP A 194 -19.85 -19.04 -15.69
C ASP A 194 -20.51 -17.69 -16.03
N PHE A 195 -19.65 -16.73 -16.33
CA PHE A 195 -19.92 -15.46 -16.97
C PHE A 195 -18.98 -15.37 -18.17
N ASN A 196 -19.51 -15.06 -19.35
CA ASN A 196 -18.69 -14.89 -20.56
C ASN A 196 -19.37 -13.88 -21.49
N VAL A 197 -18.67 -12.79 -21.80
CA VAL A 197 -19.16 -11.76 -22.71
C VAL A 197 -18.05 -11.27 -23.62
N TYR A 198 -18.43 -10.91 -24.84
CA TYR A 198 -17.53 -10.27 -25.81
C TYR A 198 -17.83 -8.77 -25.91
N ILE A 199 -16.79 -7.98 -26.10
CA ILE A 199 -16.85 -6.53 -26.20
C ILE A 199 -16.19 -6.13 -27.52
N LEU A 200 -16.87 -5.28 -28.30
CA LEU A 200 -16.26 -4.70 -29.49
C LEU A 200 -15.22 -3.66 -29.04
N PRO A 201 -13.91 -3.84 -29.30
CA PRO A 201 -12.91 -2.89 -28.86
C PRO A 201 -13.04 -1.58 -29.63
N SER A 202 -12.69 -0.48 -28.97
CA SER A 202 -12.60 0.86 -29.59
C SER A 202 -11.28 1.06 -30.32
N ARG A 203 -10.28 0.24 -30.01
CA ARG A 203 -8.92 0.29 -30.57
C ARG A 203 -8.65 -0.86 -31.53
N PRO A 204 -7.71 -0.67 -32.49
CA PRO A 204 -7.23 -1.76 -33.33
C PRO A 204 -6.66 -2.89 -32.49
N ILE A 205 -6.99 -4.13 -32.85
CA ILE A 205 -6.37 -5.33 -32.30
C ILE A 205 -4.96 -5.44 -32.91
N HIS A 206 -3.95 -5.55 -32.07
CA HIS A 206 -2.58 -5.72 -32.52
C HIS A 206 -2.42 -7.08 -33.21
N GLU A 207 -1.65 -7.16 -34.30
CA GLU A 207 -1.49 -8.39 -35.11
C GLU A 207 -1.11 -9.60 -34.24
N ARG A 208 -0.12 -9.44 -33.35
CA ARG A 208 0.27 -10.49 -32.39
C ARG A 208 -0.84 -10.93 -31.43
N ALA A 209 -1.76 -10.04 -31.06
CA ALA A 209 -2.90 -10.43 -30.23
C ALA A 209 -3.89 -11.25 -31.06
N SER A 210 -4.21 -10.80 -32.27
CA SER A 210 -5.05 -11.55 -33.22
C SER A 210 -4.49 -12.93 -33.57
N GLU A 211 -3.18 -13.07 -33.71
CA GLU A 211 -2.51 -14.37 -33.95
C GLU A 211 -2.72 -15.36 -32.81
N VAL A 212 -2.85 -14.85 -31.59
CA VAL A 212 -2.88 -15.63 -30.35
C VAL A 212 -4.33 -16.00 -29.99
N ASN A 213 -5.23 -15.01 -29.98
CA ASN A 213 -6.62 -15.21 -29.54
C ASN A 213 -7.64 -15.30 -30.69
N GLY A 214 -7.21 -15.14 -31.94
CA GLY A 214 -8.08 -15.28 -33.11
C GLY A 214 -9.08 -14.14 -33.32
N PHE A 215 -9.05 -13.07 -32.52
CA PHE A 215 -9.97 -11.95 -32.67
C PHE A 215 -9.53 -10.97 -33.76
N THR A 216 -10.48 -10.57 -34.59
CA THR A 216 -10.33 -9.52 -35.60
C THR A 216 -11.57 -8.63 -35.62
N VAL A 217 -11.46 -7.43 -36.20
CA VAL A 217 -12.61 -6.54 -36.44
C VAL A 217 -12.80 -6.35 -37.93
N GLY A 218 -14.02 -6.60 -38.42
CA GLY A 218 -14.40 -6.52 -39.83
C GLY A 218 -15.84 -6.06 -39.96
N ASP A 219 -16.10 -5.13 -40.88
CA ASP A 219 -17.43 -4.51 -41.09
C ASP A 219 -18.11 -4.01 -39.80
N GLY A 220 -17.31 -3.48 -38.86
CA GLY A 220 -17.79 -2.97 -37.58
C GLY A 220 -18.24 -4.04 -36.58
N ARG A 221 -17.92 -5.31 -36.83
CA ARG A 221 -18.23 -6.45 -35.94
C ARG A 221 -16.94 -7.08 -35.44
N LEU A 222 -17.01 -7.65 -34.24
CA LEU A 222 -15.95 -8.52 -33.71
C LEU A 222 -16.11 -9.90 -34.34
N LEU A 223 -15.01 -10.49 -34.79
CA LEU A 223 -14.96 -11.83 -35.35
C LEU A 223 -13.96 -12.67 -34.56
N LEU A 224 -14.35 -13.88 -34.19
CA LEU A 224 -13.47 -14.92 -33.66
C LEU A 224 -13.20 -15.93 -34.78
N ASN A 225 -11.94 -16.05 -35.19
CA ASN A 225 -11.53 -16.95 -36.28
C ASN A 225 -12.36 -16.75 -37.57
N GLY A 226 -12.68 -15.49 -37.88
CA GLY A 226 -13.48 -15.10 -39.05
C GLY A 226 -15.00 -15.27 -38.89
N THR A 227 -15.48 -15.75 -37.73
CA THR A 227 -16.92 -15.88 -37.45
C THR A 227 -17.38 -14.71 -36.56
N PRO A 228 -18.44 -13.97 -36.94
CA PRO A 228 -18.95 -12.89 -36.10
C PRO A 228 -19.44 -13.39 -34.74
N VAL A 229 -19.08 -12.66 -33.67
CA VAL A 229 -19.60 -12.89 -32.31
C VAL A 229 -20.46 -11.71 -31.88
N ASP A 230 -21.47 -11.99 -31.05
CA ASP A 230 -22.31 -10.95 -30.47
C ASP A 230 -21.57 -10.23 -29.35
N THR A 231 -21.62 -8.90 -29.37
CA THR A 231 -20.92 -8.06 -28.39
C THR A 231 -21.88 -7.22 -27.57
N VAL A 232 -21.46 -6.89 -26.35
CA VAL A 232 -22.15 -5.94 -25.48
C VAL A 232 -21.29 -4.68 -25.29
N PRO A 233 -21.90 -3.51 -24.99
CA PRO A 233 -21.14 -2.34 -24.57
C PRO A 233 -20.28 -2.63 -23.34
N LEU A 234 -19.06 -2.07 -23.29
CA LEU A 234 -18.11 -2.31 -22.20
C LEU A 234 -18.70 -2.00 -20.81
N VAL A 235 -19.47 -0.92 -20.67
CA VAL A 235 -20.11 -0.56 -19.40
C VAL A 235 -21.15 -1.60 -18.96
N ASP A 236 -21.88 -2.19 -19.90
CA ASP A 236 -22.88 -3.24 -19.63
C ASP A 236 -22.19 -4.54 -19.24
N ALA A 237 -21.07 -4.88 -19.89
CA ALA A 237 -20.22 -6.00 -19.51
C ALA A 237 -19.70 -5.87 -18.08
N LEU A 238 -19.15 -4.71 -17.72
CA LEU A 238 -18.61 -4.46 -16.37
C LEU A 238 -19.71 -4.47 -15.30
N THR A 239 -20.87 -3.88 -15.57
CA THR A 239 -22.00 -3.88 -14.63
C THR A 239 -22.54 -5.30 -14.43
N SER A 240 -22.74 -6.05 -15.52
CA SER A 240 -23.19 -7.44 -15.46
C SER A 240 -22.18 -8.35 -14.76
N PHE A 241 -20.89 -8.07 -14.91
CA PHE A 241 -19.82 -8.78 -14.21
C PHE A 241 -19.89 -8.54 -12.70
N ILE A 242 -20.03 -7.27 -12.26
CA ILE A 242 -20.22 -6.95 -10.85
C ILE A 242 -21.47 -7.64 -10.29
N ASP A 243 -22.58 -7.66 -11.02
CA ASP A 243 -23.82 -8.35 -10.61
C ASP A 243 -23.64 -9.87 -10.52
N PHE A 244 -22.89 -10.47 -11.46
CA PHE A 244 -22.50 -11.88 -11.38
C PHE A 244 -21.72 -12.15 -10.09
N LEU A 245 -20.70 -11.35 -9.77
CA LEU A 245 -19.91 -11.48 -8.54
C LEU A 245 -20.78 -11.24 -7.27
N ARG A 246 -21.70 -10.28 -7.32
CA ARG A 246 -22.64 -9.99 -6.23
C ARG A 246 -23.60 -11.15 -5.96
N SER A 247 -23.97 -11.90 -6.99
CA SER A 247 -24.91 -13.02 -6.89
C SER A 247 -24.45 -14.14 -5.93
N PHE A 248 -23.15 -14.22 -5.66
CA PHE A 248 -22.55 -15.17 -4.73
C PHE A 248 -22.82 -14.83 -3.25
N GLN A 249 -23.26 -13.60 -2.94
CA GLN A 249 -23.63 -13.12 -1.60
C GLN A 249 -22.52 -13.30 -0.55
N ARG A 250 -21.26 -13.36 -0.99
CA ARG A 250 -20.05 -13.52 -0.17
C ARG A 250 -18.94 -12.67 -0.79
N PRO A 251 -17.95 -12.20 0.00
CA PRO A 251 -16.77 -11.55 -0.54
C PRO A 251 -16.04 -12.46 -1.54
N VAL A 252 -15.68 -11.91 -2.70
CA VAL A 252 -15.01 -12.64 -3.77
C VAL A 252 -13.52 -12.33 -3.84
N LEU A 253 -12.70 -13.37 -3.91
CA LEU A 253 -11.33 -13.30 -4.38
C LEU A 253 -11.29 -13.65 -5.88
N LEU A 254 -10.84 -12.72 -6.71
CA LEU A 254 -10.70 -12.97 -8.15
C LEU A 254 -9.34 -13.60 -8.46
N ALA A 255 -9.32 -14.82 -8.97
CA ALA A 255 -8.10 -15.53 -9.32
C ALA A 255 -7.84 -15.48 -10.84
N ALA A 256 -6.66 -15.03 -11.24
CA ALA A 256 -6.18 -15.10 -12.62
C ALA A 256 -4.70 -15.52 -12.64
N HIS A 257 -4.19 -15.88 -13.80
CA HIS A 257 -2.79 -16.30 -13.96
C HIS A 257 -1.94 -15.15 -14.46
N ASN A 258 -0.96 -14.70 -13.67
CA ASN A 258 -0.22 -13.45 -13.88
C ASN A 258 -1.10 -12.19 -13.69
N ALA A 259 -2.10 -12.31 -12.81
CA ALA A 259 -3.10 -11.28 -12.52
C ALA A 259 -2.47 -9.94 -12.13
N GLU A 260 -1.38 -9.95 -11.36
CA GLU A 260 -0.70 -8.74 -10.86
C GLU A 260 -0.17 -7.86 -11.98
N GLN A 261 0.34 -8.48 -13.05
CA GLN A 261 0.98 -7.76 -14.13
C GLN A 261 0.01 -7.35 -15.24
N PHE A 262 -1.17 -7.98 -15.31
CA PHE A 262 -2.05 -7.83 -16.47
C PHE A 262 -3.54 -7.65 -16.13
N ASP A 263 -4.23 -8.73 -15.76
CA ASP A 263 -5.69 -8.75 -15.67
C ASP A 263 -6.23 -7.78 -14.63
N ALA A 264 -5.64 -7.79 -13.43
CA ALA A 264 -6.06 -6.91 -12.33
C ALA A 264 -5.87 -5.42 -12.68
N PRO A 265 -4.67 -4.92 -13.06
CA PRO A 265 -4.50 -3.50 -13.37
C PRO A 265 -5.34 -3.05 -14.58
N LEU A 266 -5.56 -3.92 -15.58
CA LEU A 266 -6.43 -3.63 -16.71
C LEU A 266 -7.90 -3.49 -16.28
N LEU A 267 -8.44 -4.48 -15.57
CA LEU A 267 -9.81 -4.47 -15.07
C LEU A 267 -10.07 -3.26 -14.17
N GLN A 268 -9.16 -2.98 -13.23
CA GLN A 268 -9.27 -1.82 -12.36
C GLN A 268 -9.25 -0.50 -13.14
N ARG A 269 -8.41 -0.36 -14.17
CA ARG A 269 -8.38 0.85 -15.01
C ARG A 269 -9.72 1.08 -15.70
N VAL A 270 -10.28 0.05 -16.34
CA VAL A 270 -11.55 0.20 -17.06
C VAL A 270 -12.70 0.45 -16.09
N LEU A 271 -12.74 -0.21 -14.93
CA LEU A 271 -13.74 0.07 -13.88
C LEU A 271 -13.67 1.53 -13.40
N ARG A 272 -12.47 2.07 -13.18
CA ARG A 272 -12.28 3.49 -12.79
C ARG A 272 -12.75 4.44 -13.89
N GLN A 273 -12.49 4.12 -15.16
CA GLN A 273 -12.93 4.93 -16.31
C GLN A 273 -14.46 5.09 -16.37
N PHE A 274 -15.22 4.09 -15.92
CA PHE A 274 -16.69 4.12 -15.86
C PHE A 274 -17.25 4.40 -14.46
N SER A 275 -16.40 4.81 -13.51
CA SER A 275 -16.81 5.06 -12.11
C SER A 275 -17.47 3.86 -11.41
N LEU A 276 -17.17 2.63 -11.84
CA LEU A 276 -17.68 1.37 -11.28
C LEU A 276 -16.75 0.75 -10.24
N TYR A 277 -15.54 1.31 -10.05
CA TYR A 277 -14.53 0.72 -9.16
C TYR A 277 -14.98 0.65 -7.70
N THR A 278 -15.65 1.68 -7.17
CA THR A 278 -16.17 1.67 -5.79
C THR A 278 -17.19 0.56 -5.58
N GLU A 279 -18.09 0.36 -6.55
CA GLU A 279 -19.11 -0.69 -6.51
C GLU A 279 -18.48 -2.09 -6.60
N PHE A 280 -17.51 -2.25 -7.50
CA PHE A 280 -16.73 -3.49 -7.63
C PHE A 280 -16.04 -3.87 -6.31
N GLN A 281 -15.46 -2.90 -5.61
CA GLN A 281 -14.77 -3.13 -4.34
C GLN A 281 -15.70 -3.45 -3.16
N GLN A 282 -17.03 -3.35 -3.33
CA GLN A 282 -17.99 -3.85 -2.34
C GLN A 282 -18.21 -5.36 -2.46
N VAL A 283 -17.87 -5.96 -3.62
CA VAL A 283 -18.08 -7.39 -3.89
C VAL A 283 -16.77 -8.17 -3.98
N VAL A 284 -15.67 -7.54 -4.41
CA VAL A 284 -14.34 -8.15 -4.51
C VAL A 284 -13.44 -7.71 -3.36
N SER A 285 -12.92 -8.67 -2.58
CA SER A 285 -11.98 -8.42 -1.47
C SER A 285 -10.52 -8.38 -1.91
N GLY A 286 -10.18 -8.95 -3.06
CA GLY A 286 -8.83 -8.95 -3.59
C GLY A 286 -8.67 -9.80 -4.85
N PHE A 287 -7.41 -9.91 -5.29
CA PHE A 287 -7.02 -10.72 -6.42
C PHE A 287 -6.02 -11.78 -5.99
N VAL A 288 -6.15 -13.02 -6.46
CA VAL A 288 -5.15 -14.07 -6.29
C VAL A 288 -4.37 -14.20 -7.59
N ASP A 289 -3.06 -13.96 -7.54
CA ASP A 289 -2.20 -14.26 -8.68
C ASP A 289 -1.70 -15.71 -8.59
N THR A 290 -2.19 -16.55 -9.49
CA THR A 290 -1.86 -17.98 -9.48
C THR A 290 -0.47 -18.29 -10.04
N LEU A 291 0.18 -17.34 -10.72
CA LEU A 291 1.55 -17.52 -11.21
C LEU A 291 2.57 -17.63 -10.05
N PRO A 292 2.72 -16.63 -9.15
CA PRO A 292 3.57 -16.76 -7.97
C PRO A 292 3.11 -17.89 -7.05
N LEU A 293 1.80 -18.14 -6.92
CA LEU A 293 1.27 -19.28 -6.18
C LEU A 293 1.85 -20.61 -6.72
N SER A 294 1.79 -20.82 -8.03
CA SER A 294 2.30 -22.06 -8.66
C SER A 294 3.80 -22.24 -8.46
N ARG A 295 4.59 -21.16 -8.50
CA ARG A 295 6.03 -21.19 -8.22
C ARG A 295 6.36 -21.56 -6.77
N ASN A 296 5.54 -21.09 -5.83
CA ASN A 296 5.71 -21.38 -4.41
C ASN A 296 5.32 -22.82 -4.07
N LEU A 297 4.23 -23.33 -4.67
CA LEU A 297 3.78 -24.70 -4.44
C LEU A 297 4.67 -25.74 -5.12
N HIS A 298 5.17 -25.42 -6.31
CA HIS A 298 5.92 -26.35 -7.15
C HIS A 298 7.21 -25.71 -7.64
N PRO A 299 8.21 -25.53 -6.76
CA PRO A 299 9.52 -25.03 -7.19
C PRO A 299 10.12 -25.97 -8.23
N ASP A 300 10.93 -25.42 -9.13
CA ASP A 300 11.73 -26.15 -10.13
C ASP A 300 11.01 -26.71 -11.38
N LEU A 301 9.82 -26.21 -11.73
CA LEU A 301 9.23 -26.52 -13.04
C LEU A 301 9.95 -25.80 -14.20
N PRO A 302 10.06 -26.43 -15.40
CA PRO A 302 10.72 -25.83 -16.56
C PRO A 302 9.94 -24.65 -17.16
N SER A 303 8.64 -24.57 -16.88
CA SER A 303 7.77 -23.48 -17.31
C SER A 303 6.58 -23.37 -16.38
N TYR A 304 6.14 -22.13 -16.16
CA TYR A 304 4.96 -21.81 -15.37
C TYR A 304 3.89 -21.11 -16.21
N SER A 305 3.90 -21.24 -17.55
CA SER A 305 2.74 -20.82 -18.32
C SER A 305 1.56 -21.73 -18.00
N GLN A 306 0.34 -21.18 -17.95
CA GLN A 306 -0.86 -21.94 -17.64
C GLN A 306 -0.99 -23.20 -18.52
N VAL A 307 -0.78 -23.08 -19.83
CA VAL A 307 -0.82 -24.21 -20.78
C VAL A 307 0.14 -25.33 -20.35
N ASN A 308 1.37 -25.01 -19.96
CA ASN A 308 2.34 -26.00 -19.53
C ASN A 308 1.99 -26.60 -18.17
N LEU A 309 1.44 -25.79 -17.24
CA LEU A 309 0.97 -26.28 -15.95
C LEU A 309 -0.23 -27.23 -16.10
N VAL A 310 -1.20 -26.88 -16.93
CA VAL A 310 -2.35 -27.73 -17.27
C VAL A 310 -1.88 -29.05 -17.89
N GLN A 311 -0.96 -29.00 -18.86
CA GLN A 311 -0.40 -30.20 -19.47
C GLN A 311 0.37 -31.05 -18.45
N HIS A 312 1.10 -30.43 -17.53
CA HIS A 312 1.92 -31.11 -16.53
C HIS A 312 1.08 -31.79 -15.44
N PHE A 313 0.13 -31.07 -14.85
CA PHE A 313 -0.65 -31.53 -13.69
C PHE A 313 -1.93 -32.26 -14.07
N LEU A 314 -2.61 -31.82 -15.15
CA LEU A 314 -3.90 -32.38 -15.57
C LEU A 314 -3.76 -33.33 -16.77
N GLY A 315 -2.64 -33.30 -17.49
CA GLY A 315 -2.45 -34.10 -18.71
C GLY A 315 -3.35 -33.68 -19.87
N LYS A 316 -3.87 -32.44 -19.84
CA LYS A 316 -4.83 -31.90 -20.81
C LYS A 316 -4.19 -30.87 -21.73
N THR A 317 -4.74 -30.76 -22.93
CA THR A 317 -4.63 -29.58 -23.79
C THR A 317 -6.01 -28.97 -23.97
N TYR A 318 -6.09 -27.66 -24.17
CA TYR A 318 -7.35 -26.96 -24.33
C TYR A 318 -7.19 -25.80 -25.33
N ASN A 319 -8.28 -25.13 -25.66
CA ASN A 319 -8.26 -23.92 -26.48
C ASN A 319 -7.74 -22.76 -25.63
N ALA A 320 -6.41 -22.68 -25.48
CA ALA A 320 -5.77 -21.54 -24.84
C ALA A 320 -6.03 -20.28 -25.67
N HIS A 321 -6.12 -19.13 -24.99
CA HIS A 321 -6.50 -17.85 -25.56
C HIS A 321 -7.99 -17.72 -25.89
N ASP A 322 -8.81 -18.42 -25.10
CA ASP A 322 -10.24 -18.18 -24.92
C ASP A 322 -10.44 -17.98 -23.42
N ALA A 323 -10.85 -16.77 -23.02
CA ALA A 323 -10.88 -16.40 -21.61
C ALA A 323 -11.76 -17.33 -20.75
N LEU A 324 -12.82 -17.92 -21.31
CA LEU A 324 -13.66 -18.84 -20.52
C LEU A 324 -12.96 -20.18 -20.32
N GLU A 325 -12.31 -20.71 -21.35
CA GLU A 325 -11.55 -21.95 -21.24
C GLU A 325 -10.29 -21.78 -20.39
N ASP A 326 -9.62 -20.63 -20.48
CA ASP A 326 -8.50 -20.28 -19.60
C ASP A 326 -8.93 -20.20 -18.13
N ALA A 327 -10.04 -19.52 -17.81
CA ALA A 327 -10.56 -19.48 -16.45
C ALA A 327 -11.00 -20.87 -15.94
N ARG A 328 -11.63 -21.69 -16.80
CA ARG A 328 -12.06 -23.06 -16.46
C ARG A 328 -10.87 -23.98 -16.17
N MET A 329 -9.84 -23.95 -17.01
CA MET A 329 -8.63 -24.75 -16.79
C MET A 329 -7.86 -24.28 -15.57
N LEU A 330 -7.83 -22.98 -15.31
CA LEU A 330 -7.22 -22.45 -14.10
C LEU A 330 -7.93 -22.92 -12.83
N GLN A 331 -9.27 -22.96 -12.83
CA GLN A 331 -10.06 -23.53 -11.73
C GLN A 331 -9.70 -25.01 -11.48
N GLU A 332 -9.67 -25.82 -12.54
CA GLU A 332 -9.31 -27.24 -12.41
C GLU A 332 -7.89 -27.43 -11.87
N LEU A 333 -6.95 -26.62 -12.38
CA LEU A 333 -5.55 -26.65 -11.97
C LEU A 333 -5.41 -26.25 -10.49
N PHE A 334 -6.04 -25.15 -10.08
CA PHE A 334 -6.06 -24.68 -8.70
C PHE A 334 -6.64 -25.74 -7.75
N ASN A 335 -7.76 -26.37 -8.13
CA ASN A 335 -8.36 -27.46 -7.36
C ASN A 335 -7.42 -28.66 -7.24
N SER A 336 -6.69 -29.01 -8.31
CA SER A 336 -5.73 -30.11 -8.29
C SER A 336 -4.54 -29.86 -7.35
N TRP A 337 -4.13 -28.60 -7.21
CA TRP A 337 -3.07 -28.21 -6.27
C TRP A 337 -3.54 -28.20 -4.82
N SER A 338 -4.84 -27.95 -4.59
CA SER A 338 -5.44 -27.84 -3.25
C SER A 338 -4.60 -26.96 -2.29
N PRO A 339 -4.31 -25.70 -2.67
CA PRO A 339 -3.42 -24.84 -1.89
C PRO A 339 -3.98 -24.55 -0.50
N SER A 340 -3.09 -24.38 0.47
CA SER A 340 -3.47 -23.94 1.81
C SER A 340 -3.95 -22.48 1.79
N ASN A 341 -4.79 -22.11 2.76
CA ASN A 341 -5.23 -20.71 2.93
C ASN A 341 -4.04 -19.74 3.11
N GLU A 342 -2.95 -20.19 3.71
CA GLU A 342 -1.73 -19.39 3.88
C GLU A 342 -1.05 -19.12 2.52
N SER A 343 -0.95 -20.15 1.68
CA SER A 343 -0.39 -20.01 0.32
C SER A 343 -1.23 -19.08 -0.55
N ILE A 344 -2.57 -19.18 -0.43
CA ILE A 344 -3.50 -18.28 -1.12
C ILE A 344 -3.28 -16.85 -0.65
N LYS A 345 -3.22 -16.60 0.66
CA LYS A 345 -2.98 -15.26 1.24
C LYS A 345 -1.67 -14.64 0.77
N LEU A 346 -0.57 -15.40 0.77
CA LEU A 346 0.74 -14.92 0.29
C LEU A 346 0.74 -14.56 -1.20
N SER A 347 -0.23 -15.09 -1.95
CA SER A 347 -0.40 -14.82 -3.38
C SER A 347 -1.61 -13.91 -3.65
N THR A 348 -2.25 -13.39 -2.60
CA THR A 348 -3.39 -12.50 -2.68
C THR A 348 -2.88 -11.06 -2.62
N MET A 349 -3.22 -10.28 -3.63
CA MET A 349 -3.14 -8.83 -3.58
C MET A 349 -4.44 -8.33 -2.97
N SER A 350 -4.35 -7.78 -1.76
CA SER A 350 -5.40 -6.93 -1.20
C SER A 350 -5.65 -5.78 -2.18
N GLY A 351 -6.90 -5.61 -2.63
CA GLY A 351 -7.25 -4.53 -3.54
C GLY A 351 -7.01 -3.19 -2.85
N ASP A 352 -5.97 -2.45 -3.28
CA ASP A 352 -5.49 -1.20 -2.69
C ASP A 352 -5.64 -1.17 -1.16
N GLU A 353 -4.67 -1.70 -0.41
CA GLU A 353 -4.66 -1.53 1.04
C GLU A 353 -4.83 -0.05 1.38
N MET A 354 -5.91 0.23 2.09
CA MET A 354 -6.24 1.59 2.41
C MET A 354 -5.42 2.02 3.61
N ILE A 355 -4.30 2.68 3.34
CA ILE A 355 -3.43 3.21 4.37
C ILE A 355 -3.99 4.55 4.82
N VAL A 356 -4.48 4.60 6.06
CA VAL A 356 -4.82 5.84 6.74
C VAL A 356 -3.64 6.23 7.60
N PHE A 357 -3.02 7.36 7.28
CA PHE A 357 -1.98 7.96 8.10
C PHE A 357 -2.66 8.68 9.26
N PHE A 358 -2.22 8.44 10.48
CA PHE A 358 -2.74 9.16 11.63
C PHE A 358 -1.60 9.65 12.53
N ASP A 359 -1.89 10.70 13.29
CA ASP A 359 -0.95 11.35 14.19
C ASP A 359 -1.62 11.77 15.49
N LEU A 360 -0.83 11.77 16.57
CA LEU A 360 -1.29 12.16 17.91
C LEU A 360 -0.39 13.23 18.52
N GLU A 361 -0.99 14.35 18.89
CA GLU A 361 -0.31 15.28 19.79
C GLU A 361 -0.65 14.96 21.22
N THR A 362 0.34 15.08 22.10
CA THR A 362 0.23 14.66 23.50
C THR A 362 0.77 15.71 24.46
N THR A 363 0.36 15.62 25.73
CA THR A 363 0.86 16.51 26.77
C THR A 363 2.32 16.25 27.15
N GLY A 364 2.94 15.15 26.70
CA GLY A 364 4.31 14.78 27.07
C GLY A 364 4.76 13.46 26.45
N LEU A 365 6.05 13.13 26.59
CA LEU A 365 6.69 11.98 25.92
C LEU A 365 6.48 10.62 26.63
N ASP A 366 6.09 10.63 27.91
CA ASP A 366 5.85 9.40 28.66
C ASP A 366 4.45 8.87 28.39
N THR A 367 4.37 7.79 27.61
CA THR A 367 3.12 7.18 27.14
C THR A 367 2.20 6.73 28.28
N LYS A 368 2.74 6.49 29.48
CA LYS A 368 1.96 6.02 30.63
C LYS A 368 1.28 7.16 31.41
N VAL A 369 1.69 8.40 31.19
CA VAL A 369 1.26 9.56 32.00
C VAL A 369 0.99 10.83 31.20
N CYS A 370 0.79 10.73 29.89
CA CYS A 370 0.36 11.84 29.02
C CYS A 370 -1.11 11.69 28.59
N ASP A 371 -1.72 12.83 28.26
CA ASP A 371 -3.04 12.86 27.62
C ASP A 371 -2.87 13.17 26.12
N ILE A 372 -3.78 12.66 25.29
CA ILE A 372 -3.91 13.07 23.90
C ILE A 372 -4.55 14.47 23.86
N ILE A 373 -3.96 15.37 23.08
CA ILE A 373 -4.46 16.74 22.84
C ILE A 373 -4.92 16.98 21.41
N GLN A 374 -4.47 16.15 20.45
CA GLN A 374 -4.96 16.15 19.08
C GLN A 374 -4.92 14.73 18.51
N LEU A 375 -5.92 14.39 17.70
CA LEU A 375 -5.91 13.21 16.85
C LEU A 375 -6.22 13.65 15.42
N SER A 376 -5.27 13.40 14.52
CA SER A 376 -5.40 13.72 13.11
C SER A 376 -5.22 12.48 12.26
N ALA A 377 -5.91 12.40 11.12
CA ALA A 377 -5.67 11.36 10.13
C ALA A 377 -5.97 11.83 8.71
N ILE A 378 -5.34 11.18 7.73
CA ILE A 378 -5.51 11.48 6.32
C ILE A 378 -5.44 10.22 5.47
N HIS A 379 -6.32 10.14 4.48
CA HIS A 379 -6.24 9.20 3.38
C HIS A 379 -6.76 9.87 2.11
N GLU A 380 -5.90 9.95 1.09
CA GLU A 380 -6.16 10.68 -0.16
C GLU A 380 -6.63 12.14 0.09
N ASP A 381 -7.86 12.47 -0.27
CA ASP A 381 -8.49 13.80 -0.12
C ASP A 381 -9.31 13.94 1.17
N ARG A 382 -9.35 12.91 2.01
CA ARG A 382 -10.13 12.86 3.24
C ARG A 382 -9.25 13.06 4.45
N ASP A 383 -9.53 14.10 5.22
CA ASP A 383 -8.87 14.39 6.49
C ASP A 383 -9.83 14.23 7.68
N PHE A 384 -9.22 13.96 8.83
CA PHE A 384 -9.84 13.93 10.14
C PHE A 384 -8.94 14.72 11.08
N ASN A 385 -9.50 15.64 11.85
CA ASN A 385 -8.74 16.41 12.84
C ASN A 385 -9.66 16.82 13.98
N VAL A 386 -9.30 16.41 15.20
CA VAL A 386 -10.02 16.77 16.41
C VAL A 386 -9.04 17.13 17.52
N TYR A 387 -9.38 18.16 18.29
CA TYR A 387 -8.62 18.56 19.47
C TYR A 387 -9.32 18.09 20.74
N ILE A 388 -8.54 17.71 21.74
CA ILE A 388 -9.01 17.21 23.02
C ILE A 388 -8.43 18.11 24.11
N LEU A 389 -9.28 18.62 25.00
CA LEU A 389 -8.79 19.37 26.16
C LEU A 389 -8.12 18.39 27.14
N PRO A 390 -6.80 18.52 27.40
CA PRO A 390 -6.14 17.59 28.30
C PRO A 390 -6.57 17.83 29.75
N SER A 391 -6.61 16.74 30.52
CA SER A 391 -6.77 16.79 31.98
C SER A 391 -5.44 17.07 32.69
N ARG A 392 -4.32 16.79 32.01
CA ARG A 392 -2.95 16.98 32.49
C ARG A 392 -2.29 18.24 31.92
N PRO A 393 -1.35 18.85 32.66
CA PRO A 393 -0.55 19.95 32.13
C PRO A 393 0.23 19.52 30.88
N ILE A 394 0.26 20.38 29.87
CA ILE A 394 1.14 20.22 28.72
C ILE A 394 2.57 20.53 29.18
N HIS A 395 3.47 19.56 29.04
CA HIS A 395 4.87 19.72 29.37
C HIS A 395 5.49 20.81 28.46
N GLU A 396 6.38 21.65 28.99
CA GLU A 396 7.01 22.77 28.27
C GLU A 396 7.62 22.31 26.93
N ARG A 397 8.42 21.24 26.97
CA ARG A 397 8.97 20.59 25.76
C ARG A 397 7.93 20.08 24.75
N ALA A 398 6.75 19.66 25.18
CA ALA A 398 5.68 19.26 24.27
C ALA A 398 5.09 20.51 23.61
N SER A 399 4.78 21.52 24.42
CA SER A 399 4.27 22.83 24.01
C SER A 399 5.18 23.56 23.01
N GLU A 400 6.50 23.54 23.23
CA GLU A 400 7.47 24.14 22.32
C GLU A 400 7.49 23.48 20.94
N VAL A 401 7.15 22.20 20.87
CA VAL A 401 7.23 21.43 19.64
C VAL A 401 5.92 21.48 18.86
N ASN A 402 4.80 21.31 19.53
CA ASN A 402 3.49 21.24 18.89
C ASN A 402 2.69 22.54 18.98
N GLY A 403 3.18 23.54 19.70
CA GLY A 403 2.55 24.86 19.84
C GLY A 403 1.31 24.86 20.74
N PHE A 404 0.99 23.75 21.41
CA PHE A 404 -0.19 23.68 22.26
C PHE A 404 0.07 24.22 23.67
N THR A 405 -0.86 25.01 24.18
CA THR A 405 -0.89 25.51 25.56
C THR A 405 -2.31 25.42 26.11
N VAL A 406 -2.46 25.48 27.43
CA VAL A 406 -3.77 25.61 28.08
C VAL A 406 -3.83 26.95 28.79
N GLY A 407 -4.85 27.74 28.48
CA GLY A 407 -5.07 29.08 29.02
C GLY A 407 -6.57 29.32 29.22
N ASP A 408 -6.95 29.86 30.38
CA ASP A 408 -8.35 30.11 30.76
C ASP A 408 -9.29 28.90 30.57
N GLY A 409 -8.77 27.69 30.82
CA GLY A 409 -9.51 26.43 30.67
C GLY A 409 -9.78 26.02 29.22
N ARG A 410 -9.10 26.62 28.25
CA ARG A 410 -9.18 26.28 26.82
C ARG A 410 -7.83 25.79 26.31
N LEU A 411 -7.87 24.89 25.32
CA LEU A 411 -6.69 24.53 24.56
C LEU A 411 -6.41 25.64 23.54
N LEU A 412 -5.15 26.04 23.42
CA LEU A 412 -4.69 27.02 22.44
C LEU A 412 -3.60 26.40 21.58
N LEU A 413 -3.69 26.60 20.27
CA LEU A 413 -2.63 26.29 19.31
C LEU A 413 -1.96 27.61 18.89
N ASN A 414 -0.67 27.77 19.17
CA ASN A 414 0.10 28.98 18.90
C ASN A 414 -0.60 30.26 19.44
N GLY A 415 -1.17 30.16 20.65
CA GLY A 415 -1.89 31.24 21.31
C GLY A 415 -3.31 31.50 20.80
N THR A 416 -3.82 30.72 19.85
CA THR A 416 -5.19 30.82 19.33
C THR A 416 -6.06 29.71 19.92
N PRO A 417 -7.21 30.01 20.55
CA PRO A 417 -8.11 28.98 21.07
C PRO A 417 -8.61 28.04 19.97
N VAL A 418 -8.65 26.74 20.26
CA VAL A 418 -9.23 25.70 19.39
C VAL A 418 -10.45 25.06 20.04
N ASP A 419 -11.42 24.65 19.21
CA ASP A 419 -12.57 23.89 19.68
C ASP A 419 -12.14 22.48 20.08
N THR A 420 -12.58 22.03 21.26
CA THR A 420 -12.22 20.72 21.80
C THR A 420 -13.45 19.85 22.01
N VAL A 421 -13.26 18.55 21.88
CA VAL A 421 -14.26 17.53 22.20
C VAL A 421 -13.75 16.62 23.33
N PRO A 422 -14.64 15.98 24.10
CA PRO A 422 -14.24 14.92 25.02
C PRO A 422 -13.47 13.80 24.31
N LEU A 423 -12.48 13.20 24.98
CA LEU A 423 -11.65 12.11 24.44
C LEU A 423 -12.49 10.95 23.86
N VAL A 424 -13.59 10.59 24.54
CA VAL A 424 -14.48 9.51 24.10
C VAL A 424 -15.14 9.86 22.76
N ASP A 425 -15.54 11.11 22.58
CA ASP A 425 -16.19 11.58 21.35
C ASP A 425 -15.19 11.68 20.20
N ALA A 426 -13.95 12.10 20.49
CA ALA A 426 -12.84 12.08 19.53
C ALA A 426 -12.55 10.67 19.00
N LEU A 427 -12.40 9.69 19.90
CA LEU A 427 -12.13 8.30 19.52
C LEU A 427 -13.31 7.68 18.76
N THR A 428 -14.54 7.97 19.17
CA THR A 428 -15.74 7.50 18.46
C THR A 428 -15.80 8.06 17.04
N SER A 429 -15.58 9.37 16.89
CA SER A 429 -15.56 10.03 15.58
C SER A 429 -14.43 9.53 14.69
N PHE A 430 -13.27 9.19 15.28
CA PHE A 430 -12.16 8.59 14.54
C PHE A 430 -12.51 7.19 14.04
N ILE A 431 -13.12 6.34 14.88
CA ILE A 431 -13.59 5.02 14.45
C ILE A 431 -14.64 5.15 13.34
N ASP A 432 -15.56 6.10 13.44
CA ASP A 432 -16.55 6.35 12.40
C ASP A 432 -15.91 6.87 11.10
N PHE A 433 -14.87 7.70 11.20
CA PHE A 433 -14.03 8.08 10.06
C PHE A 433 -13.40 6.84 9.42
N LEU A 434 -12.77 5.95 10.18
CA LEU A 434 -12.20 4.70 9.65
C LEU A 434 -13.27 3.78 9.02
N ARG A 435 -14.46 3.68 9.63
CA ARG A 435 -15.57 2.87 9.11
C ARG A 435 -16.18 3.44 7.84
N SER A 436 -16.12 4.76 7.66
CA SER A 436 -16.70 5.43 6.49
C SER A 436 -16.08 4.99 5.17
N PHE A 437 -14.89 4.40 5.21
CA PHE A 437 -14.21 3.88 4.03
C PHE A 437 -14.68 2.49 3.59
N GLN A 438 -15.48 1.80 4.41
CA GLN A 438 -16.11 0.52 4.09
C GLN A 438 -15.13 -0.59 3.65
N ARG A 439 -13.86 -0.53 4.07
CA ARG A 439 -12.80 -1.51 3.78
C ARG A 439 -11.84 -1.68 4.96
N PRO A 440 -11.06 -2.79 5.01
CA PRO A 440 -9.95 -2.92 5.93
C PRO A 440 -8.99 -1.73 5.81
N VAL A 441 -8.67 -1.10 6.94
CA VAL A 441 -7.76 0.04 7.02
C VAL A 441 -6.44 -0.43 7.63
N LEU A 442 -5.32 -0.14 6.97
CA LEU A 442 -4.02 -0.20 7.59
C LEU A 442 -3.73 1.18 8.22
N LEU A 443 -3.58 1.22 9.54
CA LEU A 443 -3.21 2.44 10.25
C LEU A 443 -1.69 2.60 10.28
N ALA A 444 -1.20 3.71 9.73
CA ALA A 444 0.22 4.04 9.73
C ALA A 444 0.49 5.29 10.59
N ALA A 445 1.49 5.23 11.47
CA ALA A 445 1.89 6.33 12.33
C ALA A 445 3.41 6.31 12.62
N HIS A 446 3.97 7.45 13.04
CA HIS A 446 5.38 7.58 13.44
C HIS A 446 5.72 6.64 14.61
N ASN A 447 6.89 5.99 14.56
CA ASN A 447 7.43 5.16 15.64
C ASN A 447 6.50 4.01 16.09
N ALA A 448 5.62 3.54 15.20
CA ALA A 448 4.93 2.28 15.40
C ALA A 448 5.97 1.15 15.45
N ARG A 449 6.20 0.58 16.63
CA ARG A 449 6.78 -0.76 16.70
C ARG A 449 5.70 -1.72 16.23
N ALA A 450 6.04 -2.59 15.27
CA ALA A 450 5.21 -3.74 14.97
C ALA A 450 4.95 -4.51 16.27
N VAL A 451 3.67 -4.75 16.59
CA VAL A 451 3.23 -5.65 17.67
C VAL A 451 2.52 -6.82 17.03
#